data_AF-A0A8J8CDF4-F1
#
_entry.id   AF-A0A8J8CDF4-F1
#
_cell.length_a   1.000
_cell.length_b   1.000
_cell.length_c   1.000
_cell.angle_alpha   90.00
_cell.angle_beta   90.00
_cell.angle_gamma   90.00
#
_symmetry.space_group_name_H-M   'P 1'
#
loop_
_entity.id
_entity.type
_entity.pdbx_description
1 polymer ?
#
loop_
_entity_poly.entity_id
_entity_poly.type
_entity_poly.pdbx_seq_one_letter_code
_entity_poly.pdbx_strand_id
1 'polypeptide(L)' 'MIVIKLYSERFAIKYLFSSKGVCLGIDTKKASFLFLVSRQGILLRKRPVGDRIVENMDYEIDRIHEGLMGGK' A
#
# COMPACT_ATOMS: atom_id res chain seq x y z
N MET A 1 -8.91 -12.68 -0.65
CA MET A 1 -7.99 -11.58 -0.33
C MET A 1 -7.41 -11.85 1.05
N ILE A 2 -6.08 -11.82 1.19
CA ILE A 2 -5.43 -12.01 2.49
C ILE A 2 -4.74 -10.69 2.85
N VAL A 3 -5.11 -10.11 3.98
CA VAL A 3 -4.49 -8.90 4.54
C VAL A 3 -3.75 -9.29 5.81
N ILE A 4 -2.45 -9.02 5.86
CA ILE A 4 -1.61 -9.29 7.04
C ILE A 4 -0.98 -7.97 7.48
N LYS A 5 -1.16 -7.62 8.75
CA LYS A 5 -0.47 -6.48 9.37
C LYS A 5 0.51 -7.01 10.41
N LEU A 6 1.80 -6.75 10.19
CA LEU A 6 2.85 -7.01 11.17
C LEU A 6 3.27 -5.68 11.79
N TYR A 7 3.05 -5.56 13.10
CA TYR A 7 3.47 -4.39 13.86
C TYR A 7 4.81 -4.70 14.53
N SER A 8 5.88 -4.04 14.09
CA SER A 8 7.12 -3.92 14.85
C SER A 8 7.23 -2.50 15.39
N GLU A 9 7.79 -2.34 16.59
CA GLU A 9 7.98 -1.02 17.24
C GLU A 9 8.74 -0.01 16.36
N ARG A 10 9.50 -0.49 15.37
CA ARG A 10 10.29 0.33 14.43
C ARG A 10 9.69 0.43 13.04
N PHE A 11 8.86 -0.54 12.64
CA PHE A 11 8.27 -0.63 11.30
C PHE A 11 6.89 -1.28 11.38
N ALA A 12 5.84 -0.57 11.00
CA ALA A 12 4.56 -1.23 10.72
C ALA A 12 4.57 -1.68 9.27
N ILE A 13 4.57 -2.99 9.04
CA ILE A 13 4.58 -3.59 7.72
C ILE A 13 3.19 -4.14 7.41
N LYS A 14 2.61 -3.71 6.29
CA LYS A 14 1.28 -4.13 5.82
C LYS A 14 1.45 -4.90 4.52
N TYR A 15 0.79 -6.04 4.42
CA TYR A 15 0.76 -6.86 3.22
C TYR A 15 -0.68 -7.08 2.79
N LEU A 16 -0.91 -6.96 1.50
CA LEU A 16 -2.18 -7.28 0.86
C LEU A 16 -1.88 -8.17 -0.34
N PHE A 17 -2.44 -9.39 -0.30
CA PHE A 17 -2.36 -10.37 -1.38
C PHE A 17 -3.76 -10.59 -1.96
N SER A 18 -3.86 -10.44 -3.28
CA SER A 18 -5.07 -10.72 -4.04
C SER A 18 -4.73 -11.38 -5.38
N SER A 19 -5.74 -11.92 -6.06
CA SER A 19 -5.59 -12.42 -7.44
C SER A 19 -5.24 -11.33 -8.46
N LYS A 20 -5.40 -10.05 -8.08
CA LYS A 20 -5.14 -8.87 -8.91
C LYS A 20 -3.73 -8.31 -8.73
N GLY A 21 -3.02 -8.73 -7.67
CA GLY A 21 -1.68 -8.25 -7.36
C GLY A 21 -1.34 -8.29 -5.88
N VAL A 22 -0.18 -7.71 -5.56
CA VAL A 22 0.41 -7.65 -4.23
C VAL A 22 0.72 -6.20 -3.87
N CYS A 23 0.38 -5.79 -2.65
CA CYS A 23 0.74 -4.51 -2.09
C CYS A 23 1.51 -4.68 -0.77
N LEU A 24 2.63 -3.98 -0.65
CA LEU A 24 3.51 -3.94 0.50
C LEU A 24 3.62 -2.50 1.00
N GLY A 25 3.13 -2.24 2.19
CA GLY A 25 3.28 -0.98 2.90
C GLY A 25 4.33 -1.09 4.00
N ILE A 26 5.21 -0.09 4.10
CA ILE A 26 6.16 0.07 5.21
C ILE A 26 5.95 1.46 5.79
N ASP A 27 5.42 1.53 7.00
CA ASP A 27 5.21 2.76 7.74
C ASP A 27 6.36 2.97 8.74
N THR A 28 7.00 4.14 8.67
CA THR A 28 8.02 4.61 9.61
C THR A 28 7.53 5.88 10.32
N LYS A 29 8.25 6.35 11.34
CA LYS A 29 7.93 7.63 12.01
C LYS A 29 8.05 8.86 11.11
N LYS A 30 8.73 8.76 9.95
CA LYS A 30 9.04 9.92 9.07
C LYS A 30 8.40 9.85 7.70
N ALA A 31 8.09 8.65 7.21
CA ALA A 31 7.45 8.43 5.92
C ALA A 31 6.72 7.08 5.87
N SER A 32 5.77 6.95 4.95
CA SER A 32 5.20 5.68 4.52
C SER A 32 5.74 5.32 3.13
N PHE A 33 6.09 4.08 2.90
CA PHE A 33 6.47 3.55 1.59
C PHE A 33 5.43 2.54 1.16
N LEU A 34 5.02 2.59 -0.10
CA LEU A 34 4.08 1.64 -0.68
C LEU A 34 4.67 1.10 -1.98
N PHE A 35 4.84 -0.22 -2.02
CA PHE A 35 5.22 -0.98 -3.18
C PHE A 35 4.03 -1.79 -3.66
N LEU A 36 3.62 -1.60 -4.92
CA LEU A 36 2.47 -2.24 -5.51
C LEU A 36 2.88 -2.93 -6.80
N VAL A 37 2.52 -4.21 -6.93
CA VAL A 37 2.63 -4.97 -8.16
C VAL A 37 1.24 -5.43 -8.53
N SER A 38 0.72 -4.96 -9.67
CA SER A 38 -0.57 -5.38 -10.21
C SER A 38 -0.49 -5.62 -11.71
N ARG A 39 -1.60 -6.05 -12.31
CA ARG A 39 -1.71 -6.19 -13.78
C ARG A 39 -1.51 -4.87 -14.52
N GLN A 40 -1.70 -3.74 -13.85
CA GLN A 40 -1.54 -2.40 -14.41
C GLN A 40 -0.08 -1.94 -14.39
N GLY A 41 0.80 -2.65 -13.67
CA GLY A 41 2.22 -2.37 -13.59
C GLY A 41 2.76 -2.39 -12.16
N ILE A 42 3.96 -1.84 -12.01
CA ILE A 42 4.68 -1.76 -10.73
C ILE A 42 4.77 -0.30 -10.30
N LEU A 43 4.40 -0.02 -9.05
CA LEU A 43 4.52 1.31 -8.44
C LEU A 43 5.31 1.25 -7.14
N LEU A 44 6.19 2.24 -6.97
CA LEU A 44 6.84 2.53 -5.70
C LEU A 44 6.59 4.00 -5.37
N ARG A 45 5.93 4.26 -4.24
CA ARG A 45 5.61 5.63 -3.79
C ARG A 45 6.01 5.84 -2.34
N LYS A 46 6.72 6.96 -2.10
CA LYS A 46 6.84 7.55 -0.76
C LYS A 46 5.62 8.43 -0.52
N ARG A 47 5.03 8.29 0.67
CA ARG A 47 3.79 8.94 1.08
C ARG A 47 3.94 9.54 2.49
N PRO A 48 3.08 10.49 2.89
CA PRO A 48 3.04 11.00 4.26
C PRO A 48 2.81 9.90 5.29
N VAL A 49 3.31 10.09 6.51
CA VAL A 49 3.01 9.18 7.63
C VAL A 49 1.52 9.23 7.93
N GLY A 50 0.91 8.07 8.14
CA GLY A 50 -0.51 7.96 8.43
C GLY A 50 -1.41 8.05 7.20
N ASP A 51 -0.85 8.10 5.98
CA ASP A 51 -1.63 7.98 4.75
C ASP A 51 -2.41 6.65 4.73
N ARG A 52 -3.74 6.79 4.57
CA ARG A 52 -4.73 5.71 4.60
C ARG A 52 -5.21 5.28 3.22
N ILE A 53 -4.47 5.51 2.13
CA ILE A 53 -4.94 5.19 0.77
C ILE A 53 -5.41 3.73 0.63
N VAL A 54 -4.72 2.78 1.28
CA VAL A 54 -5.05 1.36 1.21
C VAL A 54 -6.38 1.10 1.91
N GLU A 55 -6.58 1.69 3.08
CA GLU A 55 -7.84 1.65 3.82
C GLU A 55 -8.99 2.37 3.06
N ASN A 56 -8.72 3.55 2.50
CA ASN A 56 -9.70 4.38 1.78
C ASN A 56 -10.19 3.72 0.49
N MET A 57 -9.35 2.86 -0.11
CA MET A 57 -9.68 2.09 -1.30
C MET A 57 -10.18 0.67 -0.98
N ASP A 58 -10.55 0.42 0.28
CA ASP A 58 -11.08 -0.86 0.76
C ASP A 58 -10.19 -2.06 0.42
N TYR A 59 -8.87 -1.86 0.46
CA TYR A 59 -7.88 -2.89 0.14
C TYR A 59 -8.00 -3.46 -1.30
N GLU A 60 -8.67 -2.77 -2.23
CA GLU A 60 -8.75 -3.20 -3.63
C GLU A 60 -7.53 -2.73 -4.42
N ILE A 61 -6.73 -3.69 -4.91
CA ILE A 61 -5.46 -3.45 -5.61
C ILE A 61 -5.59 -2.48 -6.80
N ASP A 62 -6.61 -2.64 -7.63
CA ASP A 62 -6.81 -1.80 -8.81
C ASP A 62 -7.09 -0.34 -8.42
N ARG A 63 -7.93 -0.13 -7.41
CA ARG A 63 -8.27 1.20 -6.89
C ARG A 63 -7.08 1.87 -6.20
N ILE A 64 -6.27 1.09 -5.49
CA ILE A 64 -5.02 1.58 -4.90
C ILE A 64 -4.07 2.03 -6.01
N HIS A 65 -3.92 1.24 -7.09
CA HIS A 65 -3.07 1.62 -8.22
C HIS A 65 -3.52 2.95 -8.84
N GLU A 66 -4.81 3.07 -9.16
CA GLU A 66 -5.40 4.29 -9.71
C GLU A 66 -5.21 5.48 -8.78
N GLY A 67 -5.47 5.32 -7.48
CA GLY A 67 -5.28 6.36 -6.49
C GLY A 67 -3.82 6.84 -6.36
N LEU A 68 -2.84 5.97 -6.57
CA LEU A 68 -1.41 6.33 -6.55
C LEU A 68 -0.93 7.01 -7.84
N MET A 69 -1.65 6.80 -8.94
CA MET A 69 -1.38 7.42 -10.23
C MET A 69 -2.09 8.78 -10.39
N GLY A 70 -3.29 8.91 -9.81
CA GLY A 70 -4.15 10.09 -9.93
C GLY A 70 -3.78 11.28 -9.05
N GLY A 71 -2.53 11.41 -8.61
CA GLY A 71 -2.09 12.53 -7.78
C GLY A 71 -2.28 13.89 -8.46
N LYS A 72 -3.39 14.56 -8.15
CA LYS A 72 -3.59 16.00 -8.15
C LYS A 72 -4.00 16.43 -6.75
#